data_AF-A0A955LDF7-F1
#
_entry.id   AF-A0A955LDF7-F1
#
_cell.length_a   1.000
_cell.length_b   1.000
_cell.length_c   1.000
_cell.angle_alpha   90.00
_cell.angle_beta   90.00
_cell.angle_gamma   90.00
#
_symmetry.space_group_name_H-M   'P 1'
#
loop_
_entity.id
_entity.type
_entity.pdbx_description
1 polymer ?
#
loop_
_entity_poly.entity_id
_entity_poly.type
_entity_poly.pdbx_seq_one_letter_code
_entity_poly.pdbx_strand_id
1 'polypeptide(L)'
;MISYIEQQAHIIHDGNHRCPTYGGRTIECRIRIIENRWNTIVVATDHSDSIYSSITLHTEELATTICDSFNIDRSRLIWIEHIPPRLEFGRREDMYDLVHFSCDSTNVFSHPHWSPLDEEEIEVLTDRLLRTLSVE
;
A
#
# COMPACT_ATOMS: atom_id res chain seq x y z
N MET A 1 -27.56 -22.31 -15.55
CA MET A 1 -26.10 -22.53 -15.43
C MET A 1 -25.48 -21.14 -15.43
N ILE A 2 -25.24 -20.58 -14.25
CA ILE A 2 -24.68 -19.22 -14.12
C ILE A 2 -23.17 -19.40 -14.30
N SER A 3 -22.61 -18.86 -15.39
CA SER A 3 -21.17 -18.84 -15.62
C SER A 3 -20.54 -17.94 -14.56
N TYR A 4 -19.85 -18.55 -13.59
CA TYR A 4 -18.97 -17.85 -12.66
C TYR A 4 -17.75 -17.39 -13.44
N ILE A 5 -17.76 -16.14 -13.90
CA ILE A 5 -16.53 -15.48 -14.31
C ILE A 5 -15.86 -15.06 -13.00
N GLU A 6 -14.79 -15.76 -12.61
CA GLU A 6 -13.87 -15.25 -11.61
C GLU A 6 -13.30 -13.94 -12.16
N GLN A 7 -13.69 -12.80 -11.57
CA GLN A 7 -13.05 -11.54 -11.87
C GLN A 7 -11.66 -11.59 -11.26
N GLN A 8 -10.66 -11.78 -12.12
CA GLN A 8 -9.24 -11.66 -11.78
C GLN A 8 -8.95 -10.27 -11.24
N ALA A 9 -7.98 -10.17 -10.34
CA ALA A 9 -7.59 -8.88 -9.78
C ALA A 9 -7.14 -7.88 -10.87
N HIS A 10 -7.66 -6.67 -10.84
CA HIS A 10 -7.38 -5.62 -11.83
C HIS A 10 -6.67 -4.43 -11.18
N ILE A 11 -5.63 -3.93 -11.85
CA ILE A 11 -4.94 -2.70 -11.43
C ILE A 11 -5.82 -1.52 -11.88
N ILE A 12 -6.33 -0.73 -10.91
CA ILE A 12 -7.12 0.47 -11.21
C ILE A 12 -6.27 1.75 -11.19
N HIS A 13 -5.13 1.72 -10.50
CA HIS A 13 -4.22 2.84 -10.42
C HIS A 13 -2.79 2.35 -10.22
N ASP A 14 -1.84 3.00 -10.89
CA ASP A 14 -0.41 2.83 -10.65
C ASP A 14 0.32 4.13 -11.02
N GLY A 15 0.90 4.79 -10.03
CA GLY A 15 1.62 6.03 -10.29
C GLY A 15 2.20 6.71 -9.05
N ASN A 16 3.03 7.72 -9.29
CA ASN A 16 3.66 8.51 -8.24
C ASN A 16 2.68 9.51 -7.63
N HIS A 17 2.76 9.67 -6.32
CA HIS A 17 1.94 10.57 -5.52
C HIS A 17 2.82 11.44 -4.62
N ARG A 18 2.34 12.66 -4.42
CA ARG A 18 2.90 13.64 -3.49
C ARG A 18 1.82 13.98 -2.48
N CYS A 19 1.92 13.43 -1.28
CA CYS A 19 0.91 13.60 -0.25
C CYS A 19 1.41 14.63 0.78
N PRO A 20 0.74 15.80 0.89
CA PRO A 20 1.01 16.71 2.00
C PRO A 20 0.58 16.03 3.30
N THR A 21 1.41 16.18 4.33
CA THR A 21 1.15 15.67 5.69
C THR A 21 0.70 16.80 6.60
N TYR A 22 0.02 16.48 7.71
CA TYR A 22 -0.42 17.45 8.72
C TYR A 22 0.74 18.26 9.32
N GLY A 23 1.98 17.76 9.22
CA GLY A 23 3.21 18.45 9.64
C GLY A 23 3.82 19.40 8.61
N GLY A 24 3.16 19.66 7.48
CA GLY A 24 3.67 20.52 6.41
C GLY A 24 4.80 19.88 5.57
N ARG A 25 5.05 18.59 5.74
CA ARG A 25 5.98 17.81 4.90
C ARG A 25 5.22 17.20 3.73
N THR A 26 5.92 16.91 2.64
CA THR A 26 5.37 16.14 1.52
C THR A 26 6.05 14.77 1.50
N ILE A 27 5.25 13.72 1.44
CA ILE A 27 5.73 12.35 1.20
C ILE A 27 5.66 12.11 -0.30
N GLU A 28 6.72 11.54 -0.84
CA GLU A 28 6.76 11.07 -2.22
C GLU A 28 6.77 9.55 -2.21
N CYS A 29 5.75 8.96 -2.82
CA CYS A 29 5.56 7.52 -2.86
C CYS A 29 4.95 7.11 -4.19
N ARG A 30 5.06 5.83 -4.55
CA ARG A 30 4.30 5.25 -5.65
C ARG A 30 3.17 4.44 -5.06
N ILE A 31 1.96 4.70 -5.54
CA ILE A 31 0.77 3.98 -5.10
C ILE A 31 0.32 3.11 -6.26
N ARG A 32 0.12 1.83 -5.96
CA ARG A 32 -0.58 0.90 -6.83
C ARG A 32 -1.82 0.40 -6.13
N ILE A 33 -2.95 0.47 -6.83
CA ILE A 33 -4.24 0.05 -6.31
C ILE A 33 -4.75 -1.10 -7.18
N ILE A 34 -4.99 -2.23 -6.54
CA ILE A 34 -5.44 -3.47 -7.13
C ILE A 34 -6.78 -3.81 -6.50
N GLU A 35 -7.79 -4.03 -7.31
CA GLU A 35 -9.08 -4.48 -6.83
C GLU A 35 -9.28 -5.94 -7.19
N ASN A 36 -9.79 -6.70 -6.23
CA ASN A 36 -10.35 -8.01 -6.48
C ASN A 36 -11.78 -8.05 -5.94
N ARG A 37 -12.42 -9.22 -6.04
CA ARG A 37 -13.82 -9.41 -5.63
C ARG A 37 -14.09 -8.95 -4.19
N TRP A 38 -13.13 -9.11 -3.29
CA TRP A 38 -13.33 -8.94 -1.85
C TRP A 38 -12.65 -7.71 -1.30
N ASN A 39 -11.50 -7.35 -1.85
CA ASN A 39 -10.60 -6.36 -1.26
C ASN A 39 -10.15 -5.32 -2.29
N THR A 40 -9.78 -4.16 -1.78
CA THR A 40 -8.97 -3.17 -2.49
C THR A 40 -7.60 -3.17 -1.83
N ILE A 41 -6.59 -3.62 -2.57
CA ILE A 41 -5.23 -3.73 -2.10
C ILE A 41 -4.46 -2.50 -2.57
N VAL A 42 -3.84 -1.81 -1.64
CA VAL A 42 -2.96 -0.69 -1.91
C VAL A 42 -1.53 -1.10 -1.57
N VAL A 43 -0.65 -1.06 -2.56
CA VAL A 43 0.79 -1.19 -2.38
C VAL A 43 1.39 0.20 -2.43
N ALA A 44 1.88 0.68 -1.30
CA ALA A 44 2.56 1.95 -1.16
C ALA A 44 4.07 1.74 -1.14
N THR A 45 4.77 2.20 -2.19
CA THR A 45 6.21 2.08 -2.29
C THR A 45 6.89 3.35 -1.80
N ASP A 46 7.81 3.19 -0.84
CA ASP A 46 8.57 4.29 -0.26
C ASP A 46 9.70 4.75 -1.21
N HIS A 47 9.63 6.00 -1.66
CA HIS A 47 10.69 6.64 -2.44
C HIS A 47 11.42 7.74 -1.66
N SER A 48 11.16 7.89 -0.37
CA SER A 48 11.59 9.06 0.39
C SER A 48 13.09 9.08 0.67
N ASP A 49 13.87 10.04 0.19
CA ASP A 49 15.34 10.07 0.42
C ASP A 49 15.76 10.28 1.90
N SER A 50 14.80 10.35 2.81
CA SER A 50 15.01 10.59 4.23
C SER A 50 14.03 9.80 5.07
N ILE A 51 14.52 9.27 6.19
CA ILE A 51 13.71 8.56 7.19
C ILE A 51 12.54 9.41 7.73
N TYR A 52 12.66 10.74 7.70
CA TYR A 52 11.64 11.66 8.19
C TYR A 52 10.47 11.86 7.22
N SER A 53 10.60 11.36 6.00
CA SER A 53 9.60 11.39 4.92
C SER A 53 9.13 10.00 4.53
N SER A 54 9.55 8.97 5.27
CA SER A 54 9.15 7.58 5.02
C SER A 54 7.64 7.40 5.13
N ILE A 55 7.08 6.58 4.23
CA ILE A 55 5.66 6.24 4.25
C ILE A 55 5.27 5.63 5.61
N THR A 56 6.16 4.86 6.23
CA THR A 56 5.93 4.20 7.52
C THR A 56 5.65 5.21 8.64
N LEU A 57 6.31 6.37 8.61
CA LEU A 57 6.12 7.40 9.64
C LEU A 57 4.75 8.09 9.54
N HIS A 58 4.12 8.04 8.37
CA HIS A 58 2.90 8.77 8.04
C HIS A 58 1.80 7.85 7.48
N THR A 59 1.88 6.56 7.79
CA THR A 59 1.10 5.52 7.12
C THR A 59 -0.40 5.69 7.32
N GLU A 60 -0.83 6.10 8.52
CA GLU A 60 -2.23 6.35 8.88
C GLU A 60 -2.83 7.48 8.03
N GLU A 61 -2.11 8.61 7.94
CA GLU A 61 -2.53 9.77 7.16
C GLU A 61 -2.53 9.48 5.66
N LEU A 62 -1.50 8.78 5.18
CA LEU A 62 -1.38 8.38 3.78
C LEU A 62 -2.50 7.42 3.38
N ALA A 63 -2.74 6.37 4.16
CA ALA A 63 -3.82 5.41 3.90
C ALA A 63 -5.20 6.08 3.93
N THR A 64 -5.43 7.01 4.87
CA THR A 64 -6.68 7.78 4.95
C THR A 64 -6.87 8.62 3.68
N THR A 65 -5.83 9.36 3.29
CA THR A 65 -5.85 10.24 2.12
C THR A 65 -6.07 9.47 0.81
N ILE A 66 -5.41 8.32 0.65
CA ILE A 66 -5.57 7.46 -0.51
C ILE A 66 -6.98 6.87 -0.56
N CYS A 67 -7.50 6.37 0.56
CA CYS A 67 -8.87 5.89 0.61
C CYS A 67 -9.90 6.96 0.23
N ASP A 68 -9.73 8.20 0.71
CA ASP A 68 -10.62 9.30 0.35
C ASP A 68 -10.50 9.72 -1.12
N SER A 69 -9.27 9.79 -1.63
CA SER A 69 -9.00 10.23 -3.01
C SER A 69 -9.52 9.24 -4.06
N PHE A 70 -9.48 7.94 -3.74
CA PHE A 70 -9.90 6.87 -4.63
C PHE A 70 -11.25 6.26 -4.26
N ASN A 71 -11.95 6.82 -3.26
CA ASN A 71 -13.24 6.34 -2.75
C ASN A 71 -13.21 4.84 -2.37
N ILE A 72 -12.13 4.42 -1.69
CA ILE A 72 -11.92 3.04 -1.25
C ILE A 72 -12.72 2.80 0.02
N ASP A 73 -13.47 1.69 0.04
CA ASP A 73 -14.09 1.18 1.25
C ASP A 73 -13.00 0.67 2.21
N ARG A 74 -12.80 1.41 3.30
CA ARG A 74 -11.78 1.13 4.33
C ARG A 74 -11.96 -0.24 4.98
N SER A 75 -13.17 -0.78 5.04
CA SER A 75 -13.42 -2.13 5.59
C SER A 75 -12.91 -3.25 4.69
N ARG A 76 -12.60 -2.92 3.42
CA ARG A 76 -12.08 -3.82 2.39
C ARG A 76 -10.63 -3.50 2.03
N LEU A 77 -10.01 -2.54 2.72
CA LEU A 77 -8.63 -2.13 2.45
C LEU A 77 -7.65 -3.21 2.94
N ILE A 78 -6.72 -3.56 2.07
CA ILE A 78 -5.47 -4.23 2.43
C ILE A 78 -4.34 -3.25 2.10
N TRP A 79 -3.60 -2.80 3.10
CA TRP A 79 -2.49 -1.87 2.92
C TRP A 79 -1.16 -2.58 3.06
N ILE A 80 -0.35 -2.52 2.02
CA ILE A 80 0.98 -3.11 1.98
C ILE A 80 1.99 -1.97 1.81
N GLU A 81 2.93 -1.87 2.74
CA GLU A 81 4.11 -1.03 2.56
C GLU A 81 5.17 -1.82 1.83
N HIS A 82 5.73 -1.22 0.79
CA HIS A 82 6.86 -1.75 0.05
C HIS A 82 8.04 -0.81 0.23
N ILE A 83 9.14 -1.34 0.75
CA ILE A 83 10.34 -0.58 1.04
C ILE A 83 11.50 -1.15 0.19
N PRO A 84 11.86 -0.50 -0.94
CA PRO A 84 12.87 -1.02 -1.87
C PRO A 84 14.28 -1.08 -1.28
N PRO A 85 15.21 -1.88 -1.84
CA PRO A 85 16.60 -1.92 -1.44
C PRO A 85 17.22 -0.53 -1.32
N ARG A 86 17.97 -0.31 -0.24
CA ARG A 86 18.78 0.90 -0.04
C ARG A 86 20.13 0.54 0.53
N LEU A 87 21.08 0.40 -0.38
CA LEU A 87 22.45 0.01 -0.07
C LEU A 87 23.14 1.00 0.88
N GLU A 88 22.82 2.29 0.78
CA GLU A 88 23.34 3.35 1.67
C GLU A 88 22.96 3.15 3.14
N PHE A 89 21.83 2.47 3.41
CA PHE A 89 21.37 2.11 4.74
C PHE A 89 21.58 0.60 5.04
N GLY A 90 22.32 -0.11 4.20
CA GLY A 90 22.62 -1.53 4.37
C GLY A 90 21.46 -2.48 4.02
N ARG A 91 20.34 -1.98 3.50
CA ARG A 91 19.21 -2.81 3.05
C ARG A 91 19.47 -3.30 1.62
N ARG A 92 19.52 -4.62 1.45
CA ARG A 92 19.88 -5.26 0.18
C ARG A 92 18.70 -5.85 -0.58
N GLU A 93 17.58 -6.03 0.09
CA GLU A 93 16.41 -6.76 -0.42
C GLU A 93 15.16 -5.89 -0.24
N ASP A 94 14.15 -6.14 -1.06
CA ASP A 94 12.83 -5.57 -0.89
C ASP A 94 12.24 -6.02 0.45
N MET A 95 11.55 -5.13 1.13
CA MET A 95 10.78 -5.44 2.32
C MET A 95 9.32 -5.11 2.08
N TYR A 96 8.44 -6.01 2.49
CA TYR A 96 7.00 -5.82 2.42
C TYR A 96 6.39 -6.06 3.79
N ASP A 97 5.48 -5.18 4.18
CA ASP A 97 4.75 -5.30 5.44
C ASP A 97 3.26 -5.10 5.18
N LEU A 98 2.43 -6.02 5.67
CA LEU A 98 1.00 -5.82 5.81
C LEU A 98 0.75 -4.91 7.00
N VAL A 99 0.08 -3.78 6.77
CA VAL A 99 -0.25 -2.83 7.82
C VAL A 99 -1.71 -2.99 8.22
N HIS A 100 -1.92 -3.34 9.47
CA HIS A 100 -3.24 -3.37 10.08
C HIS A 100 -3.51 -2.06 10.79
N PHE A 101 -4.67 -1.47 10.53
CA PHE A 101 -5.11 -0.25 11.19
C PHE A 101 -6.32 -0.51 12.08
N SER A 102 -6.44 0.27 13.13
CA SER A 102 -7.74 0.57 13.74
C SER A 102 -8.41 1.69 12.95
N CYS A 103 -9.69 1.56 12.65
CA CYS A 103 -10.48 2.64 12.04
C CYS A 103 -11.57 3.02 13.04
N ASP A 104 -11.53 4.27 13.52
CA ASP A 104 -12.51 4.75 14.50
C ASP A 104 -13.74 5.38 13.83
N SER A 105 -14.66 5.92 14.64
CA SER A 105 -15.89 6.58 14.16
C SER A 105 -15.64 7.85 13.35
N THR A 106 -14.41 8.39 13.33
CA THR A 106 -14.03 9.55 12.51
C THR A 106 -13.57 9.15 11.12
N ASN A 107 -13.52 7.85 10.82
CA ASN A 107 -13.10 7.29 9.54
C ASN A 107 -11.63 7.58 9.20
N VAL A 108 -10.81 7.78 10.23
CA VAL A 108 -9.36 7.97 10.14
C VAL A 108 -8.67 6.70 10.64
N PHE A 109 -7.64 6.27 9.91
CA PHE A 109 -6.81 5.14 10.37
C PHE A 109 -5.95 5.55 11.56
N SER A 110 -5.76 4.62 12.48
CA SER A 110 -4.95 4.80 13.68
C SER A 110 -4.30 3.49 14.12
N HIS A 111 -3.29 3.57 14.99
CA HIS A 111 -2.67 2.41 15.65
C HIS A 111 -2.17 1.34 14.66
N PRO A 112 -1.28 1.69 13.73
CA PRO A 112 -0.75 0.76 12.75
C PRO A 112 0.05 -0.36 13.42
N HIS A 113 -0.14 -1.57 12.91
CA HIS A 113 0.66 -2.74 13.26
C HIS A 113 1.15 -3.41 11.98
N TRP A 114 2.47 -3.53 11.86
CA TRP A 114 3.13 -4.14 10.71
C TRP A 114 3.35 -5.63 10.96
N SER A 115 3.01 -6.44 9.96
CA SER A 115 3.34 -7.85 9.91
C SER A 115 4.14 -8.09 8.62
N PRO A 116 5.36 -8.64 8.70
CA PRO A 116 6.15 -8.93 7.50
C PRO A 116 5.39 -9.84 6.54
N LEU A 117 5.52 -9.57 5.24
CA LEU A 117 5.02 -10.42 4.16
C LEU A 117 6.19 -10.97 3.34
N ASP A 118 6.10 -12.23 2.95
CA ASP A 118 6.95 -12.79 1.91
C ASP A 118 6.35 -12.63 0.50
N GLU A 119 7.13 -13.01 -0.51
CA GLU A 119 6.72 -12.92 -1.92
C GLU A 119 5.46 -13.75 -2.22
N GLU A 120 5.37 -14.98 -1.70
CA GLU A 120 4.23 -15.86 -1.94
C GLU A 120 2.95 -15.28 -1.35
N GLU A 121 3.02 -14.71 -0.14
CA GLU A 121 1.89 -14.05 0.50
C GLU A 121 1.38 -12.84 -0.30
N ILE A 122 2.27 -12.02 -0.85
CA ILE A 122 1.87 -10.87 -1.68
C ILE A 122 1.23 -11.35 -2.98
N GLU A 123 1.77 -12.40 -3.60
CA GLU A 123 1.20 -12.95 -4.82
C GLU A 123 -0.20 -13.50 -4.59
N VAL A 124 -0.42 -14.19 -3.46
CA VAL A 124 -1.74 -14.67 -3.04
C VAL A 124 -2.70 -13.51 -2.77
N LEU A 125 -2.26 -12.46 -2.07
CA LEU A 125 -3.09 -11.30 -1.76
C LEU A 125 -3.50 -10.56 -3.03
N THR A 126 -2.56 -10.35 -3.94
CA THR A 126 -2.75 -9.56 -5.15
C THR A 126 -3.28 -10.33 -6.34
N ASP A 127 -3.33 -11.67 -6.27
CA ASP A 127 -3.60 -12.58 -7.39
C ASP A 127 -2.70 -12.27 -8.60
N ARG A 128 -1.46 -11.82 -8.32
CA ARG A 128 -0.50 -11.29 -9.30
C ARG A 128 0.92 -11.56 -8.85
N LEU A 129 1.79 -11.82 -9.83
CA LEU A 129 3.20 -12.07 -9.55
C LEU A 129 3.92 -10.80 -9.09
N LEU A 130 4.82 -10.90 -8.10
CA LEU A 130 5.55 -9.74 -7.54
C LEU A 130 6.30 -8.95 -8.61
N ARG A 131 6.92 -9.65 -9.57
CA ARG A 131 7.61 -9.03 -10.71
C ARG A 131 6.73 -8.16 -11.61
N THR A 132 5.40 -8.27 -11.50
CA THR A 132 4.48 -7.35 -12.17
C THR A 132 4.21 -6.11 -11.33
N LEU A 133 4.46 -6.17 -10.02
CA LEU A 133 4.34 -5.11 -9.00
C LEU A 133 5.59 -4.23 -8.93
N SER A 134 6.77 -4.83 -9.09
CA SER A 134 8.02 -4.12 -9.29
C SER A 134 8.10 -3.62 -10.73
N VAL A 135 8.40 -2.33 -10.93
CA VAL A 135 8.65 -1.75 -12.26
C VAL A 135 10.09 -1.28 -12.31
N GLU A 136 10.76 -1.60 -13.42
CA GLU A 136 12.09 -1.12 -13.83
C GLU A 136 12.31 0.39 -13.59
#